data_AF-A0A968W7C6-F1
#
_entry.id   AF-A0A968W7C6-F1
#
_cell.length_a   1.000
_cell.length_b   1.000
_cell.length_c   1.000
_cell.angle_alpha   90.00
_cell.angle_beta   90.00
_cell.angle_gamma   90.00
#
_symmetry.space_group_name_H-M   'P 1'
#
loop_
_entity.id
_entity.type
_entity.pdbx_description
1 polymer ?
#
loop_
_entity_poly.entity_id
_entity_poly.type
_entity_poly.pdbx_seq_one_letter_code
_entity_poly.pdbx_strand_id
1 'polypeptide(L)'
;MNTFKNPQQRESLADYVTRIRKHLRMTQFELADAAGIHSRSVGKIERGLTARINRKTMQGLAIGLGIPLEYLEVVSKGEEVEQVHSIKFCPQCWTPGSDADPIWGNVRAKFCYLCGTHLRASCAHCGHPVVSLRYKFCPMCGKSYKPESQKH
;
A
#
# COMPACT_ATOMS: atom_id res chain seq x y z
N MET A 1 -1.09 10.26 4.70
CA MET A 1 -1.57 8.87 4.83
C MET A 1 -0.37 7.99 5.13
N ASN A 2 -0.41 7.23 6.23
CA ASN A 2 0.69 6.36 6.64
C ASN A 2 0.72 5.10 5.76
N THR A 3 1.30 5.22 4.57
CA THR A 3 1.63 4.10 3.66
C THR A 3 2.69 3.16 4.23
N PHE A 4 3.25 3.50 5.40
CA PHE A 4 4.31 2.75 6.06
C PHE A 4 3.94 1.29 6.34
N LYS A 5 2.68 1.00 6.68
CA LYS A 5 2.23 -0.36 7.01
C LYS A 5 2.10 -1.27 5.79
N ASN A 6 2.25 -0.78 4.57
CA ASN A 6 2.22 -1.64 3.40
C ASN A 6 3.49 -2.52 3.34
N PRO A 7 3.36 -3.79 2.93
CA PRO A 7 4.50 -4.64 2.57
C PRO A 7 5.36 -4.00 1.49
N GLN A 8 6.68 -4.10 1.63
CA GLN A 8 7.64 -3.67 0.60
C GLN A 8 7.91 -4.79 -0.42
N GLN A 9 8.46 -4.44 -1.57
CA GLN A 9 8.85 -5.43 -2.59
C GLN A 9 9.87 -6.41 -2.03
N ARG A 10 9.62 -7.71 -2.24
CA ARG A 10 10.50 -8.82 -1.82
C ARG A 10 10.81 -8.81 -0.33
N GLU A 11 9.98 -8.14 0.46
CA GLU A 11 10.14 -8.10 1.90
C GLU A 11 9.75 -9.45 2.48
N SER A 12 10.67 -10.07 3.22
CA SER A 12 10.37 -11.33 3.89
C SER A 12 9.41 -11.08 5.06
N LEU A 13 8.70 -12.14 5.48
CA LEU A 13 7.91 -12.09 6.73
C LEU A 13 8.74 -11.57 7.92
N ALA A 14 10.01 -11.98 8.01
CA ALA A 14 10.91 -11.58 9.08
C ALA A 14 11.20 -10.07 9.05
N ASP A 15 11.54 -9.54 7.87
CA ASP A 15 11.83 -8.12 7.68
C ASP A 15 10.60 -7.26 7.93
N TYR A 16 9.45 -7.69 7.40
CA TYR A 16 8.19 -6.98 7.54
C TYR A 16 7.76 -6.87 9.00
N VAL A 17 7.70 -7.99 9.73
CA VAL A 17 7.35 -7.99 11.16
C VAL A 17 8.31 -7.12 11.97
N THR A 18 9.61 -7.24 11.71
CA THR A 18 10.64 -6.46 12.39
C THR A 18 10.48 -4.96 12.14
N ARG A 19 10.25 -4.57 10.88
CA ARG A 19 10.10 -3.17 10.47
C ARG A 19 8.86 -2.53 11.10
N ILE A 20 7.71 -3.20 11.02
CA ILE A 20 6.47 -2.68 11.62
C ILE A 20 6.61 -2.57 13.14
N ARG A 21 7.14 -3.61 13.81
CA ARG A 21 7.35 -3.58 15.27
C ARG A 21 8.25 -2.42 15.71
N LYS A 22 9.40 -2.24 15.04
CA LYS A 22 10.35 -1.15 15.36
C LYS A 22 9.74 0.23 15.15
N HIS A 23 8.91 0.39 14.11
CA HIS A 23 8.19 1.65 13.89
C HIS A 23 7.17 1.96 14.98
N LEU A 24 6.50 0.94 15.49
CA LEU A 24 5.61 1.05 16.66
C LEU A 24 6.38 1.19 17.99
N ARG A 25 7.72 1.17 17.97
CA ARG A 25 8.61 1.23 19.14
C ARG A 25 8.35 0.13 20.16
N MET A 26 7.85 -1.02 19.72
CA MET A 26 7.59 -2.18 20.56
C MET A 26 8.83 -3.06 20.68
N THR A 27 9.04 -3.67 21.83
CA THR A 27 9.96 -4.78 22.06
C THR A 27 9.38 -6.09 21.50
N GLN A 28 10.22 -7.12 21.34
CA GLN A 28 9.73 -8.45 20.93
C GLN A 28 8.77 -9.06 21.96
N PHE A 29 8.96 -8.72 23.24
CA PHE A 29 8.09 -9.18 24.32
C PHE A 29 6.70 -8.54 24.24
N GLU A 30 6.64 -7.22 24.07
CA GLU A 30 5.37 -6.50 23.91
C GLU A 30 4.60 -6.96 22.67
N LEU A 31 5.29 -7.22 21.56
CA LEU A 31 4.63 -7.79 20.38
C LEU A 31 4.09 -9.20 20.67
N ALA A 32 4.85 -10.03 21.39
CA ALA A 32 4.44 -11.39 21.72
C ALA A 32 3.19 -11.41 22.61
N ASP A 33 3.18 -10.54 23.63
CA ASP A 33 2.04 -10.33 24.52
C ASP A 33 0.80 -9.85 23.75
N ALA A 34 0.94 -8.78 22.94
CA ALA A 34 -0.14 -8.26 22.11
C ALA A 34 -0.66 -9.26 21.06
N ALA A 35 0.21 -10.14 20.55
CA ALA A 35 -0.16 -11.17 19.60
C ALA A 35 -0.66 -12.48 20.23
N GLY A 36 -0.61 -12.60 21.57
CA GLY A 36 -0.98 -13.83 22.28
C GLY A 36 -0.10 -15.04 21.90
N ILE A 37 1.18 -14.81 21.62
CA ILE A 37 2.16 -15.85 21.27
C ILE A 37 3.40 -15.78 22.16
N HIS A 38 4.19 -16.85 22.20
CA HIS A 38 5.40 -16.88 23.01
C HIS A 38 6.48 -15.96 22.44
N SER A 39 7.20 -15.21 23.29
CA SER A 39 8.26 -14.27 22.90
C SER A 39 9.36 -14.91 22.04
N ARG A 40 9.78 -16.13 22.38
CA ARG A 40 10.69 -16.95 21.57
C ARG A 40 10.18 -17.19 20.13
N SER A 41 8.87 -17.28 19.91
CA SER A 41 8.30 -17.44 18.57
C SER A 41 8.49 -16.18 17.73
N VAL A 42 8.25 -15.00 18.31
CA VAL A 42 8.55 -13.71 17.66
C VAL A 42 10.03 -13.64 17.29
N GLY A 43 10.93 -13.98 18.21
CA GLY A 43 12.37 -13.98 17.92
C GLY A 43 12.81 -14.96 16.84
N LYS A 44 12.14 -16.11 16.67
CA LYS A 44 12.40 -17.03 15.55
C LYS A 44 11.90 -16.47 14.22
N ILE A 45 10.72 -15.85 14.21
CA ILE A 45 10.12 -15.21 13.03
C ILE A 45 11.01 -14.05 12.55
N GLU A 46 11.38 -13.13 13.44
CA GLU A 46 12.22 -11.97 13.08
C GLU A 46 13.63 -12.33 12.62
N ARG A 47 14.14 -13.51 12.97
CA ARG A 47 15.42 -14.04 12.46
C ARG A 47 15.28 -14.87 11.18
N GLY A 48 14.07 -14.99 10.62
CA GLY A 48 13.81 -15.80 9.43
C GLY A 48 13.92 -17.32 9.65
N LEU A 49 13.99 -17.79 10.91
CA LEU A 49 14.06 -19.22 11.24
C LEU A 49 12.69 -19.92 11.09
N THR A 50 11.62 -19.14 10.99
CA THR A 50 10.26 -19.63 10.75
C THR A 50 9.69 -18.93 9.52
N ALA A 51 9.82 -19.56 8.35
CA ALA A 51 9.31 -19.01 7.10
C ALA A 51 7.79 -19.20 6.93
N ARG A 52 7.22 -20.27 7.50
CA ARG A 52 5.78 -20.55 7.48
C ARG A 52 5.23 -20.54 8.90
N ILE A 53 4.27 -19.65 9.16
CA ILE A 53 3.54 -19.57 10.42
C ILE A 53 2.11 -20.06 10.24
N ASN A 54 1.55 -20.69 11.27
CA ASN A 54 0.15 -21.13 11.21
C ASN A 54 -0.81 -19.93 11.26
N ARG A 55 -2.05 -20.15 10.83
CA ARG A 55 -3.08 -19.09 10.74
C ARG A 55 -3.36 -18.40 12.08
N LYS A 56 -3.34 -19.12 13.20
CA LYS A 56 -3.55 -18.56 14.54
C LYS A 56 -2.45 -17.57 14.92
N THR A 57 -1.19 -17.94 14.70
CA THR A 57 -0.03 -17.07 14.93
C THR A 57 -0.06 -15.85 14.00
N MET A 58 -0.45 -16.05 12.74
CA MET A 58 -0.56 -14.97 11.77
C MET A 58 -1.63 -13.94 12.16
N GLN A 59 -2.81 -14.40 12.60
CA GLN A 59 -3.87 -13.55 13.14
C GLN A 59 -3.42 -12.80 14.40
N GLY A 60 -2.75 -13.48 15.33
CA GLY A 60 -2.19 -12.84 16.51
C GLY A 60 -1.23 -11.70 16.15
N LEU A 61 -0.30 -11.95 15.22
CA LEU A 61 0.63 -10.93 14.75
C LEU A 61 -0.07 -9.77 14.04
N ALA A 62 -1.10 -10.03 13.23
CA ALA A 62 -1.87 -8.98 12.57
C ALA A 62 -2.53 -8.04 13.60
N ILE A 63 -3.13 -8.61 14.64
CA ILE A 63 -3.73 -7.88 15.76
C ILE A 63 -2.65 -7.09 16.51
N GLY A 64 -1.56 -7.73 16.92
CA GLY A 64 -0.48 -7.10 17.70
C GLY A 64 0.24 -5.97 16.96
N LEU A 65 0.35 -6.05 15.64
CA LEU A 65 0.95 -5.00 14.80
C LEU A 65 -0.08 -3.97 14.29
N GLY A 66 -1.38 -4.23 14.51
CA GLY A 66 -2.48 -3.41 13.99
C GLY A 66 -2.45 -3.27 12.48
N ILE A 67 -2.26 -4.39 11.77
CA ILE A 67 -2.21 -4.45 10.30
C ILE A 67 -3.29 -5.42 9.77
N PRO A 68 -3.72 -5.27 8.51
CA PRO A 68 -4.54 -6.28 7.85
C PRO A 68 -3.83 -7.65 7.82
N LEU A 69 -4.59 -8.73 8.02
CA LEU A 69 -4.06 -10.11 7.99
C LEU A 69 -3.46 -10.44 6.62
N GLU A 70 -4.07 -9.93 5.57
CA GLU A 70 -3.72 -10.12 4.18
C GLU A 70 -2.27 -9.66 3.92
N TYR A 71 -1.78 -8.66 4.64
CA TYR A 71 -0.40 -8.19 4.49
C TYR A 71 0.60 -9.25 4.95
N LEU A 72 0.29 -9.99 6.02
CA LEU A 72 1.11 -11.10 6.50
C LEU A 72 0.98 -12.34 5.59
N GLU A 73 -0.20 -12.60 5.05
CA GLU A 73 -0.43 -13.71 4.11
C GLU A 73 0.42 -13.54 2.85
N VAL A 74 0.42 -12.33 2.28
CA VAL A 74 1.18 -12.00 1.07
C VAL A 74 2.69 -12.18 1.29
N VAL A 75 3.26 -11.57 2.34
CA VAL A 75 4.71 -11.71 2.63
C VAL A 75 5.10 -13.11 3.09
N SER A 76 4.18 -13.87 3.70
CA SER A 76 4.43 -15.24 4.15
C SER A 76 4.42 -16.25 3.01
N LYS A 77 3.65 -16.02 1.95
CA LYS A 77 3.63 -16.91 0.78
C LYS A 77 4.84 -16.69 -0.12
N GLY A 78 5.55 -15.57 0.02
CA GLY A 78 6.58 -15.16 -0.92
C GLY A 78 6.00 -14.89 -2.32
N GLU A 79 4.68 -14.74 -2.41
CA GLU A 79 4.01 -14.31 -3.63
C GLU A 79 4.46 -12.86 -3.88
N GLU A 80 4.95 -12.60 -5.09
CA GLU A 80 5.28 -11.25 -5.49
C GLU A 80 4.02 -10.40 -5.29
N VAL A 81 4.10 -9.40 -4.41
CA VAL A 81 3.07 -8.36 -4.37
C VAL A 81 3.18 -7.68 -5.72
N GLU A 82 2.34 -8.07 -6.68
CA GLU A 82 2.20 -7.35 -7.93
C GLU A 82 1.91 -5.91 -7.53
N GLN A 83 2.85 -5.02 -7.87
CA GLN A 83 2.67 -3.63 -7.55
C GLN A 83 1.35 -3.20 -8.16
N VAL A 84 0.51 -2.63 -7.31
CA VAL A 84 -0.57 -1.80 -7.79
C VAL A 84 0.08 -0.57 -8.42
N HIS A 85 0.48 -0.71 -9.69
CA HIS A 85 1.06 0.37 -10.47
C HIS A 85 0.00 1.45 -10.60
N SER A 86 0.24 2.56 -9.93
CA SER A 86 -0.63 3.71 -10.07
C SER A 86 -0.38 4.35 -11.43
N ILE A 87 -1.48 4.60 -12.14
CA ILE A 87 -1.48 5.27 -13.43
C ILE A 87 -1.35 6.76 -13.19
N LYS A 88 -0.32 7.37 -13.78
CA LYS A 88 -0.18 8.84 -13.79
C LYS A 88 -1.14 9.45 -14.81
N PHE A 89 -1.88 10.47 -14.39
CA PHE A 89 -2.76 11.21 -15.28
C PHE A 89 -2.81 12.70 -14.94
N CYS A 90 -3.16 13.52 -15.92
CA CYS A 90 -3.48 14.92 -15.68
C CYS A 90 -4.97 15.05 -15.36
N PRO A 91 -5.37 15.53 -14.17
CA PRO A 91 -6.78 15.67 -13.82
C PRO A 91 -7.51 16.73 -14.67
N GLN A 92 -6.80 17.63 -15.33
CA GLN A 92 -7.38 18.67 -16.20
C GLN A 92 -7.55 18.18 -17.64
N CYS A 93 -6.50 17.55 -18.20
CA CYS A 93 -6.46 17.16 -19.62
C CYS A 93 -7.03 15.77 -19.89
N TRP A 94 -7.05 14.88 -18.91
CA TRP A 94 -7.59 13.53 -19.10
C TRP A 94 -9.09 13.57 -19.38
N THR A 95 -9.53 12.68 -20.27
CA THR A 95 -10.93 12.46 -20.63
C THR A 95 -11.44 11.23 -19.91
N PRO A 96 -12.49 11.33 -19.07
CA PRO A 96 -12.94 10.18 -18.30
C PRO A 96 -13.34 8.98 -19.16
N GLY A 97 -12.81 7.80 -18.82
CA GLY A 97 -13.01 6.57 -19.58
C GLY A 97 -12.02 6.35 -20.73
N SER A 98 -11.15 7.33 -21.03
CA SER A 98 -10.01 7.14 -21.94
C SER A 98 -8.78 6.65 -21.19
N ASP A 99 -7.86 6.05 -21.93
CA ASP A 99 -6.52 5.75 -21.44
C ASP A 99 -5.76 7.05 -21.10
N ALA A 100 -4.74 6.91 -20.23
CA ALA A 100 -3.78 7.97 -19.98
C ALA A 100 -2.90 8.20 -21.22
N ASP A 101 -2.50 9.45 -21.43
CA ASP A 101 -1.45 9.75 -22.40
C ASP A 101 -0.14 9.01 -22.02
N PRO A 102 0.49 8.26 -22.94
CA PRO A 102 1.72 7.52 -22.65
C PRO A 102 2.85 8.37 -22.07
N ILE A 103 2.94 9.66 -22.43
CA ILE A 103 3.99 10.57 -21.93
C ILE A 103 3.89 10.74 -20.40
N TRP A 104 2.68 10.72 -19.84
CA TRP A 104 2.49 10.82 -18.39
C TRP A 104 3.02 9.59 -17.64
N GLY A 105 3.09 8.43 -18.32
CA GLY A 105 3.66 7.20 -17.80
C GLY A 105 5.17 7.26 -17.58
N ASN A 106 5.89 8.22 -18.21
CA ASN A 106 7.33 8.37 -18.02
C ASN A 106 7.66 8.63 -16.54
N VAL A 107 8.61 7.88 -15.98
CA VAL A 107 9.03 7.99 -14.56
C VAL A 107 9.43 9.42 -14.15
N ARG A 108 10.00 10.20 -15.07
CA ARG A 108 10.43 11.59 -14.83
C ARG A 108 9.32 12.62 -15.05
N ALA A 109 8.20 12.26 -15.66
CA ALA A 109 7.08 13.17 -15.86
C ALA A 109 6.42 13.49 -14.50
N LYS A 110 6.53 14.75 -14.08
CA LYS A 110 5.88 15.32 -12.88
C LYS A 110 4.72 16.25 -13.23
N PHE A 111 4.75 16.88 -14.41
CA PHE A 111 3.78 17.85 -14.87
C PHE A 111 3.22 17.46 -16.24
N CYS A 112 1.98 17.86 -16.50
CA CYS A 112 1.33 17.70 -17.80
C CYS A 112 2.01 18.58 -18.84
N TYR A 113 2.43 18.00 -19.96
CA TYR A 113 3.05 18.75 -21.06
C TYR A 113 2.08 19.67 -21.81
N LEU A 114 0.76 19.47 -21.65
CA LEU A 114 -0.28 20.29 -22.29
C LEU A 114 -0.67 21.51 -21.44
N CYS A 115 -0.84 21.35 -20.12
CA CYS A 115 -1.42 22.39 -19.26
C CYS A 115 -0.56 22.76 -18.03
N GLY A 116 0.62 22.17 -17.87
CA GLY A 116 1.52 22.44 -16.73
C GLY A 116 1.03 21.93 -15.37
N THR A 117 -0.17 21.35 -15.26
CA THR A 117 -0.69 20.82 -13.98
C THR A 117 0.13 19.61 -13.51
N HIS A 118 0.37 19.51 -12.19
CA HIS A 118 1.06 18.36 -11.62
C HIS A 118 0.26 17.06 -11.86
N LEU A 119 0.94 16.04 -12.38
CA LEU A 119 0.35 14.73 -12.63
C LEU A 119 -0.03 14.05 -11.31
N ARG A 120 -1.12 13.30 -11.31
CA ARG A 120 -1.61 12.57 -10.14
C ARG A 120 -1.54 11.07 -10.40
N ALA A 121 -1.23 10.32 -9.35
CA ALA A 121 -1.26 8.86 -9.34
C ALA A 121 -2.18 8.33 -8.22
N SER A 122 -2.87 9.24 -7.53
CA SER A 122 -3.76 8.93 -6.41
C SER A 122 -4.95 9.88 -6.39
N CYS A 123 -6.04 9.42 -5.76
CA CYS A 123 -7.25 10.20 -5.59
C CYS A 123 -6.95 11.50 -4.83
N ALA A 124 -7.45 12.62 -5.37
CA ALA A 124 -7.34 13.94 -4.75
C ALA A 124 -7.92 14.01 -3.32
N HIS A 125 -8.96 13.20 -3.05
CA HIS A 125 -9.73 13.30 -1.83
C HIS A 125 -9.27 12.31 -0.76
N CYS A 126 -9.19 11.03 -1.10
CA CYS A 126 -8.86 9.98 -0.14
C CYS A 126 -7.44 9.45 -0.28
N GLY A 127 -6.68 9.88 -1.29
CA GLY A 127 -5.30 9.45 -1.57
C GLY A 127 -5.11 7.99 -1.97
N HIS A 128 -6.19 7.23 -2.22
CA HIS A 128 -6.07 5.87 -2.74
C HIS A 128 -5.40 5.88 -4.13
N PRO A 129 -4.48 4.93 -4.43
CA PRO A 129 -3.83 4.84 -5.74
C PRO A 129 -4.83 4.73 -6.90
N VAL A 130 -4.55 5.38 -8.02
CA VAL A 130 -5.37 5.25 -9.22
C VAL A 130 -4.84 4.11 -10.06
N VAL A 131 -5.58 3.01 -10.08
CA VAL A 131 -5.16 1.75 -10.72
C VAL A 131 -5.80 1.54 -12.09
N SER A 132 -6.85 2.30 -12.39
CA SER A 132 -7.59 2.26 -13.64
C SER A 132 -8.21 3.62 -13.91
N LEU A 133 -8.10 4.07 -15.17
CA LEU A 133 -8.79 5.25 -15.70
C LEU A 133 -10.01 4.88 -16.55
N ARG A 134 -10.45 3.62 -16.50
CA ARG A 134 -11.71 3.22 -17.12
C ARG A 134 -12.91 3.94 -16.50
N TYR A 135 -12.80 4.34 -15.23
CA TYR A 135 -13.88 4.96 -14.47
C TYR A 135 -13.53 6.39 -14.06
N LYS A 136 -14.55 7.27 -14.03
CA LYS A 136 -14.40 8.68 -13.67
C LYS A 136 -14.30 8.96 -12.16
N PHE A 137 -14.74 8.01 -11.35
CA PHE A 137 -14.83 8.13 -9.90
C PHE A 137 -13.87 7.18 -9.18
N CYS A 138 -13.43 7.59 -7.99
CA CYS A 138 -12.65 6.75 -7.10
C CYS A 138 -13.50 5.60 -6.53
N PRO A 139 -13.09 4.32 -6.65
CA PRO A 139 -13.86 3.20 -6.13
C PRO A 139 -13.90 3.18 -4.59
N MET A 140 -12.98 3.89 -3.92
CA MET A 140 -12.89 3.90 -2.46
C MET A 140 -13.68 5.03 -1.80
N CYS A 141 -13.89 6.16 -2.48
CA CYS A 141 -14.57 7.32 -1.87
C CYS A 141 -15.66 7.97 -2.73
N GLY A 142 -15.91 7.45 -3.94
CA GLY A 142 -16.95 7.94 -4.85
C GLY A 142 -16.67 9.30 -5.50
N LYS A 143 -15.62 10.04 -5.12
CA LYS A 143 -15.34 11.36 -5.71
C LYS A 143 -14.67 11.27 -7.08
N SER A 144 -14.97 12.26 -7.91
CA SER A 144 -14.42 12.37 -9.27
C SER A 144 -12.91 12.61 -9.23
N TYR A 145 -12.19 11.99 -10.17
CA TYR A 145 -10.76 12.25 -10.39
C TYR A 145 -10.51 13.60 -11.09
N LYS A 146 -11.48 14.06 -11.88
CA LYS A 146 -11.46 15.35 -12.56
C LYS A 146 -12.24 16.36 -11.72
N PRO A 147 -11.65 17.51 -11.32
CA PRO A 147 -12.40 18.56 -10.66
C PRO A 147 -13.50 19.07 -11.60
N GLU A 148 -14.68 19.32 -11.05
CA GLU A 148 -15.74 19.96 -11.82
C GLU A 148 -15.29 21.39 -12.16
N SER A 149 -15.26 21.73 -13.44
CA SER A 149 -15.05 23.11 -13.87
C SER A 149 -16.16 23.95 -13.23
N GLN A 150 -15.81 24.79 -12.26
CA GLN A 150 -16.73 25.81 -11.75
C GLN A 150 -17.09 26.69 -12.94
N LYS A 151 -18.31 26.51 -13.46
CA LYS A 151 -18.91 27.47 -14.38
C LYS A 151 -19.14 28.74 -13.56
N HIS A 152 -18.37 29.77 -13.86
CA HIS A 152 -18.59 31.11 -13.34
C HIS A 152 -19.60 31.85 -14.22
#